data_AF-A0A5J4WXI5-F1
#
_entry.id   AF-A0A5J4WXI5-F1
#
_cell.length_a   1.000
_cell.length_b   1.000
_cell.length_c   1.000
_cell.angle_alpha   90.00
_cell.angle_beta   90.00
_cell.angle_gamma   90.00
#
_symmetry.space_group_name_H-M   'P 1'
#
loop_
_entity.id
_entity.type
_entity.pdbx_description
1 polymer ?
#
loop_
_entity_poly.entity_id
_entity_poly.type
_entity_poly.pdbx_seq_one_letter_code
_entity_poly.pdbx_strand_id
1 'polypeptide(L)'
;MIYEDQSPLHQESNTRRVALYSFVIIVYELPLGTKLRPEVQWFNQHDYTRSIDCDYNICWFIAASFQLHPEINNNKSRIAYAIELFQQFNDQVHKDGGRLNKEQKQMLKDYAGFNQDTDLEKFQQCFKLNVMTYEYDHSEKQFNKSNEYIVNQEWVTTHILLAPLSIQGDDNPQVHAMFIKDIDRVVGGYLCKKCNKKLFNRASAHFCRDLKTHLESCKGPDQMKHPKLDKLAQPLMPFLKSNKTIQKLFATGQKKAIPKGQ
;
A
#
# COMPACT_ATOMS: atom_id res chain seq x y z
N MET A 1 -44.47 -37.20 7.32
CA MET A 1 -44.27 -37.73 5.96
C MET A 1 -44.63 -36.62 4.98
N ILE A 2 -43.62 -36.04 4.35
CA ILE A 2 -43.74 -35.09 3.24
C ILE A 2 -42.74 -35.56 2.17
N TYR A 3 -43.20 -35.41 0.94
CA TYR A 3 -42.80 -36.03 -0.32
C TYR A 3 -41.36 -35.84 -0.81
N GLU A 4 -41.05 -36.73 -1.75
CA GLU A 4 -39.88 -36.82 -2.63
C GLU A 4 -39.70 -35.63 -3.60
N ASP A 5 -38.46 -35.57 -4.07
CA ASP A 5 -38.02 -35.32 -5.45
C ASP A 5 -37.37 -33.95 -5.79
N GLN A 6 -36.35 -34.11 -6.65
CA GLN A 6 -35.65 -33.15 -7.50
C GLN A 6 -34.26 -32.67 -7.06
N SER A 7 -33.27 -33.34 -7.65
CA SER A 7 -31.87 -32.92 -7.82
C SER A 7 -31.75 -31.47 -8.30
N PRO A 8 -30.68 -30.74 -7.92
CA PRO A 8 -29.98 -30.03 -8.99
C PRO A 8 -28.45 -29.96 -8.88
N LEU A 9 -27.83 -30.13 -10.06
CA LEU A 9 -26.84 -29.21 -10.64
C LEU A 9 -25.45 -29.15 -9.99
N HIS A 10 -24.52 -29.83 -10.67
CA HIS A 10 -23.27 -29.26 -11.19
C HIS A 10 -23.05 -27.78 -10.80
N GLN A 11 -22.31 -27.53 -9.71
CA GLN A 11 -21.80 -26.19 -9.42
C GLN A 11 -20.34 -26.12 -9.85
N GLU A 12 -20.13 -25.37 -10.93
CA GLU A 12 -18.84 -24.98 -11.48
C GLU A 12 -17.90 -24.43 -10.40
N SER A 13 -16.61 -24.75 -10.55
CA SER A 13 -15.47 -24.39 -9.70
C SER A 13 -15.10 -22.90 -9.65
N ASN A 14 -16.07 -21.98 -9.72
CA ASN A 14 -15.78 -20.54 -9.84
C ASN A 14 -16.10 -19.69 -8.60
N THR A 15 -16.18 -20.29 -7.42
CA THR A 15 -16.19 -19.51 -6.16
C THR A 15 -14.77 -19.39 -5.61
N ARG A 16 -14.02 -18.40 -6.14
CA ARG A 16 -12.81 -17.90 -5.46
C ARG A 16 -13.20 -17.45 -4.05
N ARG A 17 -12.85 -18.25 -3.04
CA ARG A 17 -12.89 -17.83 -1.64
C ARG A 17 -11.74 -16.83 -1.43
N VAL A 18 -12.01 -15.55 -1.66
CA VAL A 18 -11.08 -14.46 -1.33
C VAL A 18 -11.25 -14.19 0.17
N ALA A 19 -10.31 -14.63 0.99
CA ALA A 19 -10.20 -14.17 2.36
C ALA A 19 -9.66 -12.73 2.32
N LEU A 20 -10.52 -11.76 2.68
CA LEU A 20 -10.15 -10.36 2.78
C LEU A 20 -9.61 -10.13 4.19
N TYR A 21 -8.33 -9.77 4.28
CA TYR A 21 -7.67 -9.43 5.53
C TYR A 21 -7.64 -7.90 5.66
N SER A 22 -8.20 -7.37 6.76
CA SER A 22 -8.05 -5.97 7.17
C SER A 22 -6.87 -5.85 8.11
N PHE A 23 -5.99 -4.90 7.87
CA PHE A 23 -4.89 -4.57 8.77
C PHE A 23 -4.71 -3.05 8.79
N VAL A 24 -4.69 -2.49 10.00
CA VAL A 24 -4.41 -1.06 10.20
C VAL A 24 -2.92 -0.87 9.98
N ILE A 25 -2.56 -0.18 8.90
CA ILE A 25 -1.17 0.27 8.68
C ILE A 25 -1.10 1.73 9.11
N ILE A 26 -0.35 1.97 10.18
CA ILE A 26 0.02 3.33 10.59
C ILE A 26 1.43 3.59 10.07
N VAL A 27 1.55 4.67 9.29
CA VAL A 27 2.80 5.01 8.63
C VAL A 27 3.46 6.20 9.30
N TYR A 28 4.69 5.99 9.74
CA TYR A 28 5.49 6.91 10.52
C TYR A 28 6.67 7.50 9.71
N GLU A 29 7.24 8.55 10.26
CA GLU A 29 8.57 9.04 9.91
C GLU A 29 9.62 7.94 10.11
N LEU A 30 10.72 8.02 9.36
CA LEU A 30 11.94 7.25 9.64
C LEU A 30 12.66 7.90 10.83
N PRO A 31 12.66 7.33 12.06
CA PRO A 31 13.27 8.02 13.20
C PRO A 31 14.75 8.27 12.92
N LEU A 32 15.26 9.46 13.23
CA LEU A 32 16.67 9.82 13.04
C LEU A 32 17.61 8.73 13.61
N GLY A 33 18.40 8.11 12.74
CA GLY A 33 19.31 7.00 13.08
C GLY A 33 18.76 5.59 12.83
N THR A 34 17.47 5.44 12.51
CA THR A 34 16.87 4.18 12.08
C THR A 34 17.32 3.89 10.66
N LYS A 35 18.04 2.79 10.46
CA LYS A 35 18.44 2.37 9.11
C LYS A 35 17.28 1.63 8.48
N LEU A 36 16.88 2.08 7.28
CA LEU A 36 16.10 1.23 6.38
C LEU A 36 16.78 -0.14 6.28
N ARG A 37 15.98 -1.20 6.19
CA ARG A 37 16.51 -2.53 5.94
C ARG A 37 17.39 -2.49 4.67
N PRO A 38 18.54 -3.18 4.64
CA PRO A 38 19.49 -3.09 3.53
C PRO A 38 18.85 -3.33 2.16
N GLU A 39 17.89 -4.26 2.09
CA GLU A 39 17.17 -4.58 0.87
C GLU A 39 16.39 -3.37 0.36
N VAL A 40 15.64 -2.67 1.23
CA VAL A 40 14.89 -1.46 0.87
C VAL A 40 15.82 -0.28 0.60
N GLN A 41 16.89 -0.16 1.39
CA GLN A 41 17.89 0.88 1.22
C GLN A 41 18.56 0.83 -0.16
N TRP A 42 18.78 -0.38 -0.68
CA TRP A 42 19.33 -0.59 -2.02
C TRP A 42 18.47 0.06 -3.11
N PHE A 43 17.14 -0.04 -3.04
CA PHE A 43 16.23 0.56 -4.04
C PHE A 43 16.25 2.09 -4.00
N ASN A 44 16.39 2.68 -2.80
CA ASN A 44 16.52 4.13 -2.66
C ASN A 44 17.86 4.62 -3.23
N GLN A 45 18.96 3.89 -2.97
CA GLN A 45 20.30 4.20 -3.49
C GLN A 45 20.38 4.07 -5.02
N HIS A 46 19.62 3.15 -5.62
CA HIS A 46 19.58 2.94 -7.07
C HIS A 46 18.51 3.79 -7.78
N ASP A 47 17.87 4.74 -7.07
CA ASP A 47 16.87 5.65 -7.63
C ASP A 47 15.59 4.93 -8.15
N TYR A 48 15.25 3.78 -7.57
CA TYR A 48 14.02 3.04 -7.91
C TYR A 48 12.87 3.49 -7.01
N THR A 49 13.21 3.83 -5.77
CA THR A 49 12.32 4.48 -4.81
C THR A 49 12.89 5.83 -4.37
N ARG A 50 12.03 6.68 -3.81
CA ARG A 50 12.40 7.95 -3.22
C ARG A 50 11.76 8.09 -1.85
N SER A 51 12.60 8.32 -0.85
CA SER A 51 12.22 8.80 0.47
C SER A 51 13.01 10.05 0.82
N ILE A 52 12.47 10.84 1.74
CA ILE A 52 13.15 12.00 2.32
C ILE A 52 12.96 11.93 3.82
N ASP A 53 14.08 12.06 4.54
CA ASP A 53 14.06 12.21 5.99
C ASP A 53 13.43 13.57 6.35
N CYS A 54 12.43 13.55 7.22
CA CYS A 54 11.64 14.72 7.58
C CYS A 54 11.15 14.55 9.02
N ASP A 55 11.37 15.56 9.86
CA ASP A 55 11.03 15.59 11.30
C ASP A 55 9.52 15.47 11.65
N TYR A 56 8.68 15.11 10.68
CA TYR A 56 7.23 14.94 10.84
C TYR A 56 6.77 13.63 10.20
N ASN A 57 5.72 13.01 10.75
CA ASN A 57 5.13 11.76 10.25
C ASN A 57 4.31 11.92 8.96
N ILE A 58 4.81 12.68 7.98
CA ILE A 58 4.10 13.06 6.74
C ILE A 58 4.62 12.33 5.49
N CYS A 59 5.25 11.16 5.64
CA CYS A 59 5.87 10.40 4.54
C CYS A 59 4.91 10.05 3.39
N TRP A 60 3.61 9.87 3.66
CA TRP A 60 2.58 9.73 2.61
C TRP A 60 2.43 10.99 1.76
N PHE A 61 2.43 12.17 2.37
CA PHE A 61 2.36 13.44 1.66
C PHE A 61 3.65 13.73 0.90
N ILE A 62 4.80 13.30 1.42
CA ILE A 62 6.07 13.33 0.69
C ILE A 62 5.96 12.42 -0.55
N ALA A 63 5.49 11.18 -0.40
CA ALA A 63 5.30 10.27 -1.52
C ALA A 63 4.31 10.82 -2.57
N ALA A 64 3.21 11.42 -2.12
CA ALA A 64 2.23 12.10 -2.97
C ALA A 64 2.87 13.24 -3.75
N SER A 65 3.70 14.05 -3.08
CA SER A 65 4.33 15.20 -3.71
C SER A 65 5.23 14.78 -4.88
N PHE A 66 5.91 13.63 -4.82
CA PHE A 66 6.69 13.09 -5.96
C PHE A 66 5.83 12.82 -7.20
N GLN A 67 4.59 12.36 -6.99
CA GLN A 67 3.65 12.12 -8.08
C GLN A 67 3.01 13.40 -8.62
N LEU A 68 2.66 14.33 -7.74
CA LEU A 68 1.93 15.57 -8.08
C LEU A 68 2.85 16.68 -8.60
N HIS A 69 4.08 16.72 -8.12
CA HIS A 69 5.09 17.73 -8.42
C HIS A 69 6.43 17.08 -8.81
N PRO A 70 6.49 16.33 -9.92
CA PRO A 70 7.71 15.64 -10.35
C PRO A 70 8.87 16.60 -10.65
N GLU A 71 8.59 17.87 -10.94
CA GLU A 71 9.55 18.93 -11.24
C GLU A 71 10.42 19.34 -10.03
N ILE A 72 9.97 19.10 -8.80
CA ILE A 72 10.70 19.50 -7.59
C ILE A 72 11.90 18.57 -7.36
N ASN A 73 13.11 19.06 -7.56
CA ASN A 73 14.31 18.22 -7.50
C ASN A 73 15.13 18.36 -6.20
N ASN A 74 14.69 19.17 -5.24
CA ASN A 74 15.41 19.39 -3.98
C ASN A 74 14.57 19.04 -2.75
N ASN A 75 15.23 18.55 -1.70
CA ASN A 75 14.54 18.00 -0.53
C ASN A 75 13.79 19.06 0.28
N LYS A 76 14.34 20.27 0.39
CA LYS A 76 13.73 21.34 1.18
C LYS A 76 12.39 21.78 0.60
N SER A 77 12.35 22.04 -0.70
CA SER A 77 11.10 22.34 -1.41
C SER A 77 10.15 21.15 -1.37
N ARG A 78 10.66 19.92 -1.53
CA ARG A 78 9.83 18.71 -1.47
C ARG A 78 9.10 18.58 -0.13
N ILE A 79 9.79 18.83 0.98
CA ILE A 79 9.19 18.84 2.32
C ILE A 79 8.16 19.98 2.46
N ALA A 80 8.46 21.18 1.95
CA ALA A 80 7.53 22.30 1.99
C ALA A 80 6.20 21.98 1.27
N TYR A 81 6.27 21.39 0.06
CA TYR A 81 5.09 20.95 -0.67
C TYR A 81 4.36 19.80 0.04
N ALA A 82 5.08 18.85 0.64
CA ALA A 82 4.45 17.80 1.44
C ALA A 82 3.67 18.38 2.63
N ILE A 83 4.19 19.44 3.26
CA ILE A 83 3.51 20.18 4.33
C ILE A 83 2.28 20.95 3.80
N GLU A 84 2.33 21.50 2.59
CA GLU A 84 1.18 22.10 1.92
C GLU A 84 0.08 21.07 1.66
N LEU A 85 0.43 19.89 1.12
CA LEU A 85 -0.50 18.78 0.94
C LEU A 85 -1.09 18.32 2.27
N PHE A 86 -0.27 18.17 3.32
CA PHE A 86 -0.76 17.83 4.66
C PHE A 86 -1.78 18.86 5.17
N GLN A 87 -1.54 20.15 4.98
CA GLN A 87 -2.47 21.19 5.39
C GLN A 87 -3.76 21.16 4.58
N GLN A 88 -3.68 21.00 3.26
CA GLN A 88 -4.84 20.84 2.40
C GLN A 88 -5.70 19.64 2.81
N PHE A 89 -5.06 18.52 3.16
CA PHE A 89 -5.75 17.32 3.65
C PHE A 89 -6.45 17.55 4.99
N ASN A 90 -5.95 18.45 5.85
CA ASN A 90 -6.56 18.80 7.13
C ASN A 90 -7.46 20.04 7.06
N ASP A 91 -7.91 20.40 5.85
CA ASP A 91 -8.78 21.55 5.58
C ASP A 91 -8.21 22.88 6.12
N GLN A 92 -6.88 22.96 6.22
CA GLN A 92 -6.16 24.16 6.66
C GLN A 92 -5.81 25.03 5.45
N VAL A 93 -6.10 26.33 5.55
CA VAL A 93 -5.67 27.30 4.55
C VAL A 93 -4.18 27.56 4.76
N HIS A 94 -3.32 26.94 3.96
CA HIS A 94 -1.94 27.39 3.79
C HIS A 94 -1.86 28.33 2.60
N LYS A 95 -1.11 29.44 2.76
CA LYS A 95 -0.73 30.28 1.63
C LYS A 95 0.61 29.77 1.11
N ASP A 96 0.72 29.57 -0.21
CA ASP A 96 1.96 29.14 -0.87
C ASP A 96 3.17 29.92 -0.34
N GLY A 97 4.19 29.19 0.12
CA GLY A 97 5.44 29.77 0.60
C GLY A 97 5.35 30.57 1.91
N GLY A 98 4.21 30.54 2.61
CA GLY A 98 4.01 31.19 3.89
C GLY A 98 4.70 30.47 5.05
N ARG A 99 5.17 31.22 6.05
CA ARG A 99 5.71 30.62 7.28
C ARG A 99 4.57 29.96 8.08
N LEU A 100 4.77 28.70 8.47
CA LEU A 100 3.83 27.98 9.34
C LEU A 100 3.56 28.75 10.63
N ASN A 101 2.28 28.88 10.97
CA ASN A 101 1.85 29.45 12.25
C ASN A 101 2.07 28.44 13.40
N LYS A 102 1.83 28.86 14.64
CA LYS A 102 2.09 28.01 15.82
C LYS A 102 1.20 26.75 15.84
N GLU A 103 -0.05 26.89 15.42
CA GLU A 103 -1.04 25.80 15.41
C GLU A 103 -0.72 24.75 14.33
N GLN A 104 -0.37 25.19 13.11
CA GLN A 104 0.07 24.33 12.01
C GLN A 104 1.32 23.52 12.38
N LYS A 105 2.28 24.17 13.05
CA LYS A 105 3.47 23.47 13.55
C LYS A 105 3.14 22.45 14.63
N GLN A 106 2.19 22.76 15.51
CA GLN A 106 1.77 21.86 16.56
C GLN A 106 1.05 20.65 15.97
N MET A 107 0.17 20.88 15.00
CA MET A 107 -0.53 19.83 14.25
C MET A 107 0.41 18.86 13.55
N LEU A 108 1.46 19.36 12.90
CA LEU A 108 2.50 18.52 12.29
C LEU A 108 3.24 17.64 13.31
N LYS A 109 3.51 18.18 14.51
CA LYS A 109 4.20 17.45 15.59
C LYS A 109 3.32 16.41 16.26
N ASP A 110 2.03 16.72 16.42
CA ASP A 110 1.07 15.84 17.07
C ASP A 110 0.48 14.81 16.11
N TYR A 111 0.78 14.92 14.81
CA TYR A 111 0.32 13.98 13.81
C TYR A 111 0.96 12.60 14.04
N ALA A 112 0.13 11.62 14.41
CA ALA A 112 0.56 10.25 14.67
C ALA A 112 1.05 9.51 13.42
N GLY A 113 0.80 10.06 12.23
CA GLY A 113 1.11 9.42 10.96
C GLY A 113 -0.13 9.07 10.17
N PHE A 114 0.08 8.66 8.92
CA PHE A 114 -1.00 8.34 8.01
C PHE A 114 -1.61 6.99 8.34
N ASN A 115 -2.91 6.97 8.58
CA ASN A 115 -3.67 5.74 8.80
C ASN A 115 -4.43 5.37 7.53
N GLN A 116 -3.99 4.30 6.88
CA GLN A 116 -4.55 3.88 5.60
C GLN A 116 -6.05 3.51 5.66
N ASP A 117 -6.57 3.12 6.82
CA ASP A 117 -7.98 2.75 6.96
C ASP A 117 -8.88 3.99 7.08
N THR A 118 -8.42 5.04 7.75
CA THR A 118 -9.24 6.25 8.01
C THR A 118 -8.95 7.37 7.03
N ASP A 119 -7.71 7.49 6.55
CA ASP A 119 -7.24 8.67 5.84
C ASP A 119 -7.26 8.48 4.33
N LEU A 120 -7.17 7.23 3.85
CA LEU A 120 -6.96 6.93 2.43
C LEU A 120 -8.07 7.46 1.53
N GLU A 121 -9.35 7.25 1.88
CA GLU A 121 -10.44 7.71 1.03
C GLU A 121 -10.41 9.24 0.86
N LYS A 122 -10.25 9.98 1.98
CA LYS A 122 -10.12 11.44 1.96
C LYS A 122 -8.89 11.85 1.13
N PHE A 123 -7.75 11.19 1.34
CA PHE A 123 -6.50 11.48 0.64
C PHE A 123 -6.65 11.33 -0.88
N GLN A 124 -7.24 10.22 -1.33
CA GLN A 124 -7.47 9.95 -2.75
C GLN A 124 -8.38 11.02 -3.37
N GLN A 125 -9.44 11.41 -2.66
CA GLN A 125 -10.37 12.44 -3.12
C GLN A 125 -9.77 13.85 -3.16
N CYS A 126 -8.98 14.22 -2.14
CA CYS A 126 -8.29 15.50 -2.04
C CYS A 126 -7.31 15.71 -3.19
N PHE A 127 -6.52 14.68 -3.51
CA PHE A 127 -5.41 14.80 -4.47
C PHE A 127 -5.68 14.18 -5.84
N LYS A 128 -6.87 13.61 -6.04
CA LYS A 128 -7.25 12.89 -7.28
C LYS A 128 -6.22 11.82 -7.65
N LEU A 129 -5.90 10.96 -6.67
CA LEU A 129 -4.91 9.90 -6.78
C LEU A 129 -5.55 8.52 -6.61
N ASN A 130 -5.20 7.59 -7.50
CA ASN A 130 -5.29 6.16 -7.20
C ASN A 130 -4.02 5.73 -6.45
N VAL A 131 -4.12 4.75 -5.56
CA VAL A 131 -2.99 4.30 -4.74
C VAL A 131 -2.76 2.81 -4.93
N MET A 132 -1.52 2.44 -5.21
CA MET A 132 -1.07 1.04 -5.16
C MET A 132 0.06 0.92 -4.16
N THR A 133 -0.08 -0.01 -3.24
CA THR A 133 0.93 -0.27 -2.21
C THR A 133 1.67 -1.56 -2.50
N TYR A 134 2.95 -1.56 -2.18
CA TYR A 134 3.86 -2.67 -2.37
C TYR A 134 4.60 -2.94 -1.08
N GLU A 135 4.95 -4.19 -0.85
CA GLU A 135 5.73 -4.64 0.30
C GLU A 135 6.82 -5.60 -0.18
N TYR A 136 7.92 -5.64 0.56
CA TYR A 136 9.00 -6.60 0.27
C TYR A 136 8.62 -7.98 0.82
N ASP A 137 8.46 -8.96 -0.06
CA ASP A 137 8.26 -10.35 0.34
C ASP A 137 9.62 -11.00 0.59
N HIS A 138 9.91 -11.26 1.87
CA HIS A 138 11.16 -11.89 2.29
C HIS A 138 11.31 -13.34 1.81
N SER A 139 10.21 -14.04 1.54
CA SER A 139 10.24 -15.45 1.10
C SER A 139 10.69 -15.53 -0.34
N GLU A 140 10.10 -14.67 -1.18
CA GLU A 140 10.33 -14.62 -2.62
C GLU A 140 11.45 -13.64 -3.01
N LYS A 141 11.96 -12.86 -2.04
CA LYS A 141 12.98 -11.81 -2.23
C LYS A 141 12.62 -10.82 -3.35
N GLN A 142 11.34 -10.46 -3.43
CA GLN A 142 10.80 -9.56 -4.46
C GLN A 142 9.74 -8.64 -3.87
N PHE A 143 9.45 -7.53 -4.54
CA PHE A 143 8.34 -6.68 -4.15
C PHE A 143 7.04 -7.18 -4.76
N ASN A 144 6.05 -7.34 -3.90
CA ASN A 144 4.71 -7.75 -4.29
C ASN A 144 3.74 -6.60 -4.04
N LYS A 145 2.76 -6.44 -4.94
CA LYS A 145 1.64 -5.53 -4.72
C LYS A 145 0.84 -6.05 -3.52
N SER A 146 0.74 -5.26 -2.45
CA SER A 146 -0.04 -5.62 -1.26
C SER A 146 -1.49 -5.20 -1.41
N ASN A 147 -1.75 -3.94 -1.80
CA ASN A 147 -3.11 -3.45 -2.02
C ASN A 147 -3.24 -2.53 -3.25
N GLU A 148 -4.47 -2.46 -3.79
CA GLU A 148 -4.85 -1.63 -4.93
C GLU A 148 -6.14 -0.86 -4.57
N TYR A 149 -6.05 0.47 -4.62
CA TYR A 149 -7.16 1.38 -4.29
C TYR A 149 -7.40 2.31 -5.47
N ILE A 150 -8.37 1.93 -6.31
CA ILE A 150 -8.69 2.65 -7.54
C ILE A 150 -10.09 3.23 -7.40
N VAL A 151 -10.15 4.56 -7.29
CA VAL A 151 -11.40 5.29 -7.12
C VAL A 151 -11.92 5.77 -8.48
N ASN A 152 -11.04 6.27 -9.35
CA ASN A 152 -11.40 6.73 -10.69
C ASN A 152 -10.28 6.40 -11.67
N GLN A 153 -10.60 5.75 -12.80
CA GLN A 153 -9.63 5.36 -13.83
C GLN A 153 -8.92 6.55 -14.50
N GLU A 154 -9.48 7.75 -14.42
CA GLU A 154 -8.86 8.99 -14.94
C GLU A 154 -7.83 9.58 -13.97
N TRP A 155 -7.84 9.17 -12.70
CA TRP A 155 -6.90 9.66 -11.71
C TRP A 155 -5.53 9.01 -11.88
N VAL A 156 -4.48 9.80 -11.68
CA VAL A 156 -3.12 9.30 -11.74
C VAL A 156 -2.88 8.30 -10.60
N THR A 157 -2.20 7.20 -10.92
CA THR A 157 -1.88 6.16 -9.93
C THR A 157 -0.51 6.43 -9.34
N THR A 158 -0.46 6.63 -8.03
CA THR A 158 0.80 6.66 -7.28
C THR A 158 1.13 5.26 -6.78
N HIS A 159 2.39 4.87 -6.93
CA HIS A 159 2.93 3.60 -6.43
C HIS A 159 3.75 3.88 -5.17
N ILE A 160 3.38 3.25 -4.07
CA ILE A 160 3.98 3.47 -2.75
C ILE A 160 4.57 2.15 -2.25
N LEU A 161 5.84 2.18 -1.88
CA LEU A 161 6.48 1.09 -1.15
C LEU A 161 6.28 1.31 0.35
N LEU A 162 5.75 0.30 1.03
CA LEU A 162 5.61 0.24 2.48
C LEU A 162 6.80 -0.52 3.06
N ALA A 163 7.70 0.22 3.70
CA ALA A 163 8.93 -0.28 4.30
C ALA A 163 8.75 -0.44 5.82
N PRO A 164 8.75 -1.66 6.37
CA PRO A 164 8.68 -1.84 7.82
C PRO A 164 9.96 -1.32 8.49
N LEU A 165 9.79 -0.43 9.47
CA LEU A 165 10.87 0.16 10.28
C LEU A 165 11.20 -0.66 11.53
N SER A 166 10.21 -1.38 12.05
CA SER A 166 10.35 -2.26 13.21
C SER A 166 10.74 -3.69 12.82
N ILE A 167 11.29 -4.42 13.79
CA ILE A 167 11.51 -5.87 13.68
C ILE A 167 10.17 -6.57 13.93
N GLN A 168 9.95 -7.74 13.33
CA GLN A 168 8.75 -8.55 13.58
C GLN A 168 8.61 -8.84 15.07
N GLY A 169 7.45 -8.51 15.65
CA GLY A 169 7.12 -8.74 17.06
C GLY A 169 7.02 -7.47 17.93
N ASP A 170 7.19 -6.28 17.34
CA ASP A 170 6.86 -5.02 18.01
C ASP A 170 5.33 -4.87 18.13
N ASP A 171 4.86 -4.41 19.28
CA ASP A 171 3.44 -4.18 19.57
C ASP A 171 2.86 -3.07 18.68
N ASN A 172 3.71 -2.17 18.16
CA ASN A 172 3.33 -1.10 17.23
C ASN A 172 4.21 -1.15 15.97
N PRO A 173 3.84 -1.94 14.95
CA PRO A 173 4.64 -2.06 13.74
C PRO A 173 4.67 -0.73 12.98
N GLN A 174 5.80 -0.02 13.08
CA GLN A 174 6.02 1.20 12.32
C GLN A 174 6.37 0.89 10.87
N VAL A 175 5.70 1.57 9.94
CA VAL A 175 5.93 1.46 8.49
C VAL A 175 6.29 2.83 7.95
N HIS A 176 7.16 2.89 6.94
CA HIS A 176 7.48 4.11 6.21
C HIS A 176 6.99 4.00 4.76
N ALA A 177 6.36 5.06 4.26
CA ALA A 177 5.92 5.15 2.88
C ALA A 177 7.02 5.79 2.02
N MET A 178 7.40 5.10 0.95
CA MET A 178 8.36 5.58 -0.05
C MET A 178 7.68 5.67 -1.40
N PHE A 179 7.96 6.72 -2.17
CA PHE A 179 7.48 6.80 -3.55
C PHE A 179 8.24 5.80 -4.43
N ILE A 180 7.53 5.03 -5.26
CA ILE A 180 8.15 4.19 -6.28
C ILE A 180 8.24 5.00 -7.58
N LYS A 181 9.46 5.34 -7.98
CA LYS A 181 9.74 6.11 -9.19
C LYS A 181 9.68 5.23 -10.44
N ASP A 182 10.20 4.02 -10.36
CA ASP A 182 10.22 3.06 -11.47
C ASP A 182 9.63 1.73 -11.00
N ILE A 183 8.32 1.58 -11.20
CA ILE A 183 7.60 0.38 -10.76
C ILE A 183 8.12 -0.87 -11.47
N ASP A 184 8.46 -0.76 -12.75
CA ASP A 184 8.92 -1.89 -13.56
C ASP A 184 10.22 -2.49 -12.98
N ARG A 185 11.12 -1.64 -12.50
CA ARG A 185 12.35 -2.10 -11.83
C ARG A 185 12.08 -2.70 -10.45
N VAL A 186 11.13 -2.15 -9.71
CA VAL A 186 10.74 -2.67 -8.40
C VAL A 186 10.12 -4.07 -8.51
N VAL A 187 9.25 -4.30 -9.49
CA VAL A 187 8.60 -5.61 -9.70
C VAL A 187 9.37 -6.54 -10.66
N GLY A 188 10.53 -6.12 -11.16
CA GLY A 188 11.39 -6.95 -12.01
C GLY A 188 10.83 -7.26 -13.40
N GLY A 189 9.97 -6.41 -13.96
CA GLY A 189 9.35 -6.62 -15.27
C GLY A 189 8.55 -5.42 -15.75
N TYR A 190 7.87 -5.52 -16.89
CA TYR A 190 6.98 -4.46 -17.37
C TYR A 190 5.57 -4.66 -16.83
N LEU A 191 5.10 -3.76 -15.96
CA LEU A 191 3.73 -3.78 -15.47
C LEU A 191 2.81 -3.10 -16.49
N CYS A 192 1.71 -3.76 -16.87
CA CYS A 192 0.74 -3.14 -17.78
C CYS A 192 0.16 -1.87 -17.16
N LYS A 193 0.46 -0.71 -17.73
CA LYS A 193 -0.06 0.60 -17.29
C LYS A 193 -1.58 0.73 -17.38
N LYS A 194 -2.22 -0.06 -18.25
CA LYS A 194 -3.68 -0.02 -18.44
C LYS A 194 -4.40 -0.74 -17.31
N CYS A 195 -3.98 -1.94 -16.89
CA CYS A 195 -4.67 -2.68 -15.82
C CYS A 195 -3.93 -2.73 -14.48
N ASN A 196 -2.64 -2.40 -14.44
CA ASN A 196 -1.75 -2.54 -13.28
C ASN A 196 -1.77 -3.93 -12.61
N LYS A 197 -2.15 -4.96 -13.37
CA LYS A 197 -2.27 -6.36 -12.92
C LYS A 197 -1.31 -7.31 -13.64
N LYS A 198 -1.17 -7.17 -14.96
CA LYS A 198 -0.34 -8.07 -15.76
C LYS A 198 1.12 -7.60 -15.77
N LEU A 199 2.01 -8.44 -15.23
CA LEU A 199 3.46 -8.28 -15.32
C LEU A 199 4.01 -9.07 -16.52
N PHE A 200 4.92 -8.45 -17.28
CA PHE A 200 5.59 -9.05 -18.41
C PHE A 200 7.09 -9.13 -18.18
N ASN A 201 7.69 -10.27 -18.52
CA ASN A 201 9.14 -10.39 -18.52
C ASN A 201 9.71 -9.69 -19.76
N ARG A 202 10.46 -8.59 -19.57
CA ARG A 202 11.11 -7.84 -20.65
C ARG A 202 12.18 -8.65 -21.40
N ALA A 203 12.76 -9.68 -20.77
CA ALA A 203 13.74 -10.56 -21.39
C ALA A 203 13.12 -11.67 -22.24
N SER A 204 11.79 -11.82 -22.24
CA SER A 204 11.11 -12.83 -23.05
C SER A 204 11.22 -12.51 -24.54
N ALA A 205 11.57 -13.50 -25.37
CA ALA A 205 11.54 -13.38 -26.83
C ALA A 205 10.14 -13.06 -27.38
N HIS A 206 9.09 -13.28 -26.59
CA HIS A 206 7.70 -13.01 -26.95
C HIS A 206 7.13 -11.74 -26.33
N PHE A 207 7.95 -10.93 -25.65
CA PHE A 207 7.52 -9.74 -24.92
C PHE A 207 6.60 -8.82 -25.76
N CYS A 208 7.03 -8.42 -26.95
CA CYS A 208 6.27 -7.51 -27.81
C CYS A 208 4.91 -8.08 -28.23
N ARG A 209 4.88 -9.38 -28.58
CA ARG A 209 3.65 -10.07 -29.01
C ARG A 209 2.68 -10.15 -27.84
N ASP A 210 3.14 -10.67 -26.70
CA ASP A 210 2.29 -10.92 -25.54
C ASP A 210 1.76 -9.61 -24.95
N LEU A 211 2.59 -8.56 -24.93
CA LEU A 211 2.16 -7.21 -24.54
C LEU A 211 1.08 -6.68 -25.49
N LYS A 212 1.27 -6.78 -26.81
CA LYS A 212 0.31 -6.30 -27.80
C LYS A 212 -1.04 -7.02 -27.66
N THR A 213 -1.04 -8.35 -27.62
CA THR A 213 -2.26 -9.16 -27.45
C THR A 213 -2.99 -8.83 -26.14
N HIS A 214 -2.24 -8.57 -25.07
CA HIS A 214 -2.85 -8.11 -23.83
C HIS A 214 -3.47 -6.72 -23.96
N LEU A 215 -2.77 -5.74 -24.54
CA LEU A 215 -3.28 -4.37 -24.66
C LEU A 215 -4.57 -4.28 -25.49
N GLU A 216 -4.70 -5.11 -26.53
CA GLU A 216 -5.91 -5.24 -27.36
C GLU A 216 -7.14 -5.69 -26.56
N SER A 217 -6.95 -6.55 -25.55
CA SER A 217 -8.04 -7.13 -24.74
C SER A 217 -8.14 -6.57 -23.32
N CYS A 218 -7.19 -5.73 -22.90
CA CYS A 218 -7.09 -5.24 -21.54
C CYS A 218 -8.21 -4.26 -21.22
N LYS A 219 -9.05 -4.58 -20.23
CA LYS A 219 -10.23 -3.80 -19.82
C LYS A 219 -9.95 -2.67 -18.81
N GLY A 220 -8.68 -2.46 -18.46
CA GLY A 220 -8.31 -1.54 -17.39
C GLY A 220 -8.31 -2.25 -16.03
N PRO A 221 -8.08 -1.52 -14.93
CA PRO A 221 -8.32 -2.08 -13.60
C PRO A 221 -9.83 -2.25 -13.40
N ASP A 222 -10.24 -3.34 -12.74
CA ASP A 222 -11.62 -3.47 -12.30
C ASP A 222 -11.91 -2.34 -11.30
N GLN A 223 -13.04 -1.63 -11.45
CA GLN A 223 -13.55 -0.75 -10.39
C GLN A 223 -13.98 -1.64 -9.21
N MET A 224 -13.06 -2.03 -8.33
CA MET A 224 -13.44 -2.70 -7.10
C MET A 224 -13.83 -1.65 -6.07
N LYS A 225 -15.13 -1.65 -5.75
CA LYS A 225 -15.73 -1.08 -4.54
C LYS A 225 -14.79 -1.31 -3.36
N HIS A 226 -14.52 -0.25 -2.59
CA HIS A 226 -13.93 -0.36 -1.26
C HIS A 226 -14.49 -1.60 -0.56
N PRO A 227 -13.67 -2.61 -0.23
CA PRO A 227 -14.12 -3.68 0.63
C PRO A 227 -14.48 -3.02 1.96
N LYS A 228 -15.78 -2.92 2.30
CA LYS A 228 -16.17 -2.62 3.67
C LYS A 228 -15.69 -3.78 4.52
N LEU A 229 -14.73 -3.49 5.39
CA LEU A 229 -14.09 -4.48 6.24
C LEU A 229 -15.06 -4.87 7.36
N ASP A 230 -15.24 -6.18 7.56
CA ASP A 230 -15.85 -6.69 8.78
C ASP A 230 -14.87 -6.43 9.95
N LYS A 231 -15.39 -6.03 11.11
CA LYS A 231 -14.63 -5.49 12.28
C LYS A 231 -13.64 -6.45 12.95
N LEU A 232 -13.35 -7.60 12.35
CA LEU A 232 -12.45 -8.61 12.91
C LEU A 232 -11.16 -8.66 12.10
N ALA A 233 -10.19 -7.84 12.49
CA ALA A 233 -8.82 -7.93 12.01
C ALA A 233 -8.24 -9.32 12.37
N GLN A 234 -7.66 -10.00 11.40
CA GLN A 234 -6.76 -11.13 11.64
C GLN A 234 -5.33 -10.70 11.29
N PRO A 235 -4.29 -11.17 12.01
CA PRO A 235 -2.92 -10.81 11.72
C PRO A 235 -2.49 -11.34 10.35
N LEU A 236 -2.08 -10.45 9.45
CA LEU A 236 -1.38 -10.80 8.22
C LEU A 236 0.07 -11.12 8.55
N MET A 237 0.37 -12.40 8.72
CA MET A 237 1.74 -12.88 8.73
C MET A 237 1.85 -14.14 7.85
N PRO A 238 2.72 -14.14 6.81
CA PRO A 238 3.02 -15.32 6.01
C PRO A 238 3.47 -16.52 6.87
N PHE A 239 4.14 -16.27 8.00
CA PHE A 239 4.63 -17.31 8.91
C PHE A 239 3.51 -18.04 9.69
N LEU A 240 2.37 -17.39 9.95
CA LEU A 240 1.24 -18.05 10.62
C LEU A 240 0.54 -19.03 9.68
N LYS A 241 0.64 -18.82 8.35
CA LYS A 241 0.13 -19.75 7.33
C LYS A 241 0.92 -21.05 7.25
N SER A 242 2.20 -21.09 7.66
CA SER A 242 2.98 -22.34 7.70
C SER A 242 2.88 -23.07 9.04
N ASN A 243 2.35 -22.42 10.08
CA ASN A 243 2.17 -23.03 11.40
C ASN A 243 0.93 -23.94 11.42
N LYS A 244 1.17 -25.26 11.51
CA LYS A 244 0.12 -26.29 11.51
C LYS A 244 -0.91 -26.13 12.64
N THR A 245 -0.53 -25.58 13.78
CA THR A 245 -1.43 -25.35 14.92
C THR A 245 -2.41 -24.23 14.62
N ILE A 246 -1.93 -23.17 13.96
CA ILE A 246 -2.75 -22.01 13.61
C ILE A 246 -3.69 -22.33 12.44
N GLN A 247 -3.24 -23.11 11.46
CA GLN A 247 -4.13 -23.66 10.42
C GLN A 247 -5.31 -24.44 11.02
N LYS A 248 -5.07 -25.26 12.05
CA LYS A 248 -6.13 -26.02 12.74
C LYS A 248 -7.11 -25.12 13.49
N LEU A 249 -6.63 -24.06 14.14
CA LEU A 249 -7.48 -23.11 14.85
C LEU A 249 -8.39 -22.33 13.88
N PHE A 250 -7.87 -21.92 12.71
CA PHE A 250 -8.69 -21.30 11.67
C PHE A 250 -9.69 -22.26 11.03
N ALA A 251 -9.31 -23.52 10.78
CA ALA A 251 -10.19 -24.51 10.17
C ALA A 251 -11.36 -24.94 11.08
N THR A 252 -11.20 -24.83 12.41
CA THR A 252 -12.20 -25.27 13.39
C THR A 252 -13.07 -24.13 13.94
N GLY A 253 -12.82 -22.87 13.55
CA GLY A 253 -13.57 -21.71 14.02
C GLY A 253 -13.46 -21.44 15.53
N GLN A 254 -12.52 -22.09 16.23
CA GLN A 254 -12.39 -21.99 17.68
C GLN A 254 -11.70 -20.68 18.08
N LYS A 255 -12.50 -19.71 18.53
CA LYS A 255 -12.03 -18.51 19.23
C LYS A 255 -11.77 -18.84 20.71
N LYS A 256 -10.71 -19.58 21.03
CA LYS A 256 -10.22 -19.65 22.42
C LYS A 256 -9.06 -18.69 22.59
N ALA A 257 -9.21 -17.81 23.59
CA ALA A 257 -8.30 -16.74 23.94
C ALA A 257 -6.85 -17.22 24.00
N ILE A 258 -5.96 -16.47 23.37
CA ILE A 258 -4.51 -16.58 23.56
C ILE A 258 -4.26 -16.27 25.05
N PRO A 259 -3.71 -17.19 25.85
CA PRO A 259 -3.35 -16.87 27.22
C PRO A 259 -2.26 -15.81 27.18
N LYS A 260 -2.48 -14.68 27.86
CA LYS A 260 -1.41 -13.72 28.15
C LYS A 260 -0.42 -14.42 29.08
N GLY A 261 0.78 -14.70 28.58
CA GLY A 261 1.85 -15.33 29.34
C GLY A 261 2.52 -14.34 30.28
N GLN A 262 2.68 -14.78 31.53
CA GLN A 262 3.65 -14.29 32.53
C GLN A 262 5.08 -14.50 32.05
#